data_AF-A0A258AZA5-F1
#
_entry.id   AF-A0A258AZA5-F1
#
_cell.length_a   1.000
_cell.length_b   1.000
_cell.length_c   1.000
_cell.angle_alpha   90.00
_cell.angle_beta   90.00
_cell.angle_gamma   90.00
#
_symmetry.space_group_name_H-M   'P 1'
#
loop_
_entity.id
_entity.type
_entity.pdbx_description
1 polymer ?
#
loop_
_entity_poly.entity_id
_entity_poly.type
_entity_poly.pdbx_seq_one_letter_code
_entity_poly.pdbx_strand_id
1 'polypeptide(L)'
;GDGEFYVLEDNLRCPSGISYVLENRAVLKRILPHIFQSMKVRPVSDYGDHLYRTLKYIAPEGVDNPNIIVLTPGIYNSAYFEHAYLAQQMGVPLAQGSDLVVKDDFVWMRTTQGLKKVDVIYRRIDDEFMDPETFRKESVLGVPGLMRCYRLGNVSLANAPGTGIADDKAIYAYVPKIIKYYLDEEPIANNVPTYICEDDKEREYVLANLDKLVVKAVNLSGGYGMLIGPKSTKAEQKEFAALIKAKPRDYIAQPTLSLSRAPTLVGNAIEGRHVDFRPYSLYGEEIFTLPGGLTRVALKKGSLVVNSSQGGGSKDTWVLGDDTTVVEGGANAE
;
A
#
# COMPACT_ATOMS: atom_id res chain seq x y z
N GLY A 1 3.26 -22.64 -11.49
CA GLY A 1 2.99 -22.43 -10.07
C GLY A 1 1.98 -23.46 -9.63
N ASP A 2 1.79 -23.59 -8.33
CA ASP A 2 0.71 -24.34 -7.68
C ASP A 2 -0.68 -23.72 -7.91
N GLY A 3 -0.75 -22.46 -8.34
CA GLY A 3 -2.00 -21.75 -8.61
C GLY A 3 -2.53 -20.97 -7.41
N GLU A 4 -1.75 -20.93 -6.33
CA GLU A 4 -2.13 -20.30 -5.06
C GLU A 4 -1.75 -18.82 -5.01
N PHE A 5 -2.50 -18.07 -4.19
CA PHE A 5 -2.16 -16.69 -3.85
C PHE A 5 -1.34 -16.64 -2.57
N TYR A 6 -0.25 -15.87 -2.61
CA TYR A 6 0.59 -15.62 -1.46
C TYR A 6 0.69 -14.11 -1.19
N VAL A 7 0.39 -13.69 0.03
CA VAL A 7 0.62 -12.32 0.50
C VAL A 7 2.12 -12.14 0.63
N LEU A 8 2.73 -11.24 -0.15
CA LEU A 8 4.20 -11.02 -0.10
C LEU A 8 4.62 -9.99 0.95
N GLU A 9 3.79 -8.98 1.17
CA GLU A 9 4.01 -7.86 2.07
C GLU A 9 2.67 -7.15 2.36
N ASP A 10 2.55 -6.59 3.55
CA ASP A 10 1.49 -5.65 3.92
C ASP A 10 2.01 -4.22 3.81
N ASN A 11 1.13 -3.25 3.53
CA ASN A 11 1.50 -1.84 3.39
C ASN A 11 0.48 -0.98 4.14
N LEU A 12 0.78 -0.64 5.39
CA LEU A 12 -0.18 -0.03 6.33
C LEU A 12 0.17 1.40 6.72
N ARG A 13 1.30 1.92 6.25
CA ARG A 13 1.73 3.32 6.44
C ARG A 13 1.00 4.27 5.46
N CYS A 14 1.67 4.68 4.39
CA CYS A 14 1.14 5.53 3.34
C CYS A 14 1.07 4.75 2.00
N PRO A 15 0.20 3.73 1.88
CA PRO A 15 0.13 2.91 0.66
C PRO A 15 -0.18 3.77 -0.56
N SER A 16 0.55 3.50 -1.64
CA SER A 16 0.42 4.22 -2.91
C SER A 16 0.24 3.25 -4.08
N GLY A 17 -0.20 3.81 -5.21
CA GLY A 17 -0.32 3.13 -6.50
C GLY A 17 -1.75 3.05 -7.03
N ILE A 18 -2.74 3.53 -6.28
CA ILE A 18 -4.15 3.52 -6.70
C ILE A 18 -4.39 4.41 -7.93
N SER A 19 -3.67 5.52 -8.06
CA SER A 19 -3.76 6.39 -9.23
C SER A 19 -3.45 5.65 -10.53
N TYR A 20 -2.45 4.76 -10.53
CA TYR A 20 -2.17 3.91 -11.69
C TYR A 20 -3.32 2.96 -12.01
N VAL A 21 -4.03 2.44 -11.01
CA VAL A 21 -5.18 1.56 -11.24
C VAL A 21 -6.29 2.32 -11.97
N LEU A 22 -6.61 3.51 -11.48
CA LEU A 22 -7.68 4.36 -12.01
C LEU A 22 -7.35 4.86 -13.41
N GLU A 23 -6.11 5.35 -13.62
CA GLU A 23 -5.65 5.84 -14.91
C GLU A 23 -5.51 4.71 -15.94
N ASN A 24 -4.97 3.55 -15.56
CA ASN A 24 -4.88 2.40 -16.47
C ASN A 24 -6.28 2.00 -16.96
N ARG A 25 -7.26 1.92 -16.05
CA ARG A 25 -8.65 1.61 -16.41
C ARG A 25 -9.25 2.67 -17.33
N ALA A 26 -9.06 3.95 -17.02
CA ALA A 26 -9.60 5.05 -17.81
C ALA A 26 -9.04 5.05 -19.24
N VAL A 27 -7.73 4.90 -19.39
CA VAL A 27 -7.05 4.81 -20.69
C VAL A 27 -7.52 3.60 -21.48
N LEU A 28 -7.56 2.42 -20.86
CA LEU A 28 -7.99 1.20 -21.57
C LEU A 28 -9.46 1.23 -21.96
N LYS A 29 -10.36 1.77 -21.13
CA LYS A 29 -11.77 1.96 -21.51
C LYS A 29 -11.91 2.88 -22.72
N ARG A 30 -11.06 3.90 -22.85
CA ARG A 30 -11.06 4.82 -24.00
C ARG A 30 -10.52 4.17 -25.27
N ILE A 31 -9.49 3.33 -25.17
CA ILE A 31 -8.84 2.69 -26.33
C ILE A 31 -9.58 1.42 -26.78
N LEU A 32 -10.13 0.65 -25.85
CA LEU A 32 -10.72 -0.68 -26.08
C LEU A 32 -12.17 -0.79 -25.56
N PRO A 33 -13.09 0.15 -25.89
CA PRO A 33 -14.42 0.20 -25.28
C PRO A 33 -15.26 -1.08 -25.48
N HIS A 34 -15.18 -1.71 -26.65
CA HIS A 34 -15.94 -2.93 -26.97
C HIS A 34 -15.52 -4.15 -26.13
N ILE A 35 -14.25 -4.22 -25.72
CA ILE A 35 -13.77 -5.33 -24.87
C ILE A 35 -14.37 -5.19 -23.47
N PHE A 36 -14.43 -3.97 -22.93
CA PHE A 36 -15.05 -3.73 -21.62
C PHE A 36 -16.55 -4.02 -21.60
N GLN A 37 -17.25 -3.73 -22.71
CA GLN A 37 -18.68 -4.05 -22.84
C GLN A 37 -18.94 -5.56 -22.86
N SER A 38 -18.09 -6.33 -23.53
CA SER A 38 -18.26 -7.79 -23.65
C SER A 38 -17.83 -8.56 -22.41
N MET A 39 -16.78 -8.12 -21.70
CA MET A 39 -16.22 -8.86 -20.56
C MET A 39 -16.84 -8.53 -19.19
N LYS A 40 -17.85 -7.64 -19.10
CA LYS A 40 -18.50 -7.25 -17.84
C LYS A 40 -17.51 -6.88 -16.71
N VAL A 41 -16.45 -6.14 -17.05
CA VAL A 41 -15.41 -5.77 -16.08
C VAL A 41 -15.97 -4.81 -15.03
N ARG A 42 -15.80 -5.14 -13.74
CA ARG A 42 -16.30 -4.32 -12.62
C ARG A 42 -15.62 -2.94 -12.60
N PRO A 43 -16.37 -1.86 -12.26
CA PRO A 43 -15.81 -0.52 -12.17
C PRO A 43 -14.84 -0.40 -11.00
N VAL A 44 -13.90 0.53 -11.13
CA VAL A 44 -12.96 0.92 -10.05
C VAL A 44 -13.01 2.42 -9.76
N SER A 45 -13.78 3.18 -10.53
CA SER A 45 -13.81 4.64 -10.51
C SER A 45 -14.42 5.25 -9.25
N ASP A 46 -15.19 4.46 -8.49
CA ASP A 46 -15.85 4.85 -7.24
C ASP A 46 -14.92 4.80 -6.01
N TYR A 47 -13.63 4.45 -6.19
CA TYR A 47 -12.67 4.42 -5.08
C TYR A 47 -12.59 5.73 -4.31
N GLY A 48 -12.64 6.88 -4.99
CA GLY A 48 -12.61 8.20 -4.35
C GLY A 48 -13.79 8.40 -3.39
N ASP A 49 -14.98 7.99 -3.80
CA ASP A 49 -16.19 8.09 -2.97
C ASP A 49 -16.11 7.18 -1.74
N HIS A 50 -15.63 5.94 -1.90
CA HIS A 50 -15.42 5.02 -0.78
C HIS A 50 -14.34 5.52 0.19
N LEU A 51 -13.26 6.10 -0.33
CA LEU A 51 -12.23 6.73 0.50
C LEU A 51 -12.79 7.91 1.28
N TYR A 52 -13.56 8.79 0.64
CA TYR A 52 -14.21 9.91 1.32
C TYR A 52 -15.14 9.43 2.45
N ARG A 53 -15.98 8.42 2.19
CA ARG A 53 -16.87 7.83 3.22
C ARG A 53 -16.09 7.22 4.38
N THR A 54 -15.00 6.52 4.07
CA THR A 54 -14.09 5.93 5.07
C THR A 54 -13.49 7.02 5.96
N LEU A 55 -13.01 8.11 5.37
CA LEU A 55 -12.45 9.24 6.10
C LEU A 55 -13.52 10.00 6.90
N LYS A 56 -14.74 10.10 6.37
CA LYS A 56 -15.87 10.70 7.09
C LYS A 56 -16.24 9.89 8.33
N TYR A 57 -16.22 8.56 8.23
CA TYR A 57 -16.55 7.67 9.35
C TYR A 57 -15.63 7.85 10.56
N ILE A 58 -14.34 8.10 10.34
CA ILE A 58 -13.37 8.28 11.42
C ILE A 58 -13.37 9.69 12.02
N ALA A 59 -14.33 10.56 11.67
CA ALA A 59 -14.38 11.92 12.21
C ALA A 59 -14.48 11.94 13.75
N PRO A 60 -13.94 12.99 14.40
CA PRO A 60 -14.13 13.18 15.84
C PRO A 60 -15.60 13.15 16.26
N GLU A 61 -15.86 12.70 17.49
CA GLU A 61 -17.21 12.62 18.04
C GLU A 61 -17.93 13.98 17.99
N GLY A 62 -19.20 13.97 17.59
CA GLY A 62 -20.02 15.18 17.44
C GLY A 62 -19.79 15.98 16.15
N VAL A 63 -19.01 15.46 15.19
CA VAL A 63 -18.77 16.10 13.89
C VAL A 63 -19.51 15.37 12.75
N ASP A 64 -20.71 15.84 12.41
CA ASP A 64 -21.54 15.22 11.35
C ASP A 64 -21.04 15.50 9.92
N ASN A 65 -20.44 16.68 9.72
CA ASN A 65 -19.94 17.16 8.43
C ASN A 65 -18.48 17.59 8.55
N PRO A 66 -17.55 16.62 8.64
CA PRO A 66 -16.14 16.91 8.88
C PRO A 66 -15.50 17.65 7.70
N ASN A 67 -14.66 18.63 8.01
CA ASN A 67 -13.74 19.18 7.03
C ASN A 67 -12.54 18.24 6.88
N ILE A 68 -12.58 17.43 5.82
CA ILE A 68 -11.55 16.46 5.45
C ILE A 68 -10.53 17.14 4.52
N ILE A 69 -9.23 16.85 4.71
CA ILE A 69 -8.16 17.31 3.80
C ILE A 69 -7.19 16.18 3.47
N VAL A 70 -6.42 16.33 2.39
CA VAL A 70 -5.23 15.53 2.10
C VAL A 70 -3.98 16.32 2.46
N LEU A 71 -3.18 15.83 3.41
CA LEU A 71 -1.90 16.43 3.79
C LEU A 71 -0.77 15.84 2.94
N THR A 72 -0.11 16.67 2.13
CA THR A 72 0.95 16.26 1.18
C THR A 72 2.30 16.89 1.54
N PRO A 73 3.43 16.20 1.31
CA PRO A 73 4.77 16.78 1.46
C PRO A 73 5.15 17.74 0.32
N GLY A 74 4.28 17.90 -0.70
CA GLY A 74 4.47 18.84 -1.80
C GLY A 74 5.02 18.21 -3.08
N ILE A 75 5.25 19.06 -4.09
CA ILE A 75 5.49 18.69 -5.50
C ILE A 75 6.75 17.86 -5.75
N TYR A 76 7.71 17.89 -4.83
CA TYR A 76 8.98 17.16 -4.95
C TYR A 76 8.88 15.70 -4.50
N ASN A 77 7.71 15.26 -4.02
CA ASN A 77 7.44 13.87 -3.73
C ASN A 77 7.00 13.11 -4.98
N SER A 78 7.56 11.93 -5.21
CA SER A 78 7.26 11.10 -6.40
C SER A 78 5.79 10.68 -6.52
N ALA A 79 5.05 10.62 -5.41
CA ALA A 79 3.64 10.28 -5.37
C ALA A 79 2.72 11.52 -5.35
N TYR A 80 3.24 12.75 -5.50
CA TYR A 80 2.45 13.98 -5.43
C TYR A 80 1.25 13.98 -6.39
N PHE A 81 1.43 13.45 -7.62
CA PHE A 81 0.35 13.30 -8.58
C PHE A 81 -0.84 12.53 -7.98
N GLU A 82 -0.57 11.40 -7.31
CA GLU A 82 -1.61 10.60 -6.67
C GLU A 82 -2.30 11.37 -5.52
N HIS A 83 -1.56 12.16 -4.75
CA HIS A 83 -2.12 12.94 -3.65
C HIS A 83 -3.12 13.96 -4.19
N ALA A 84 -2.72 14.70 -5.24
CA ALA A 84 -3.57 15.68 -5.90
C ALA A 84 -4.78 15.03 -6.58
N TYR A 85 -4.56 13.89 -7.25
CA TYR A 85 -5.61 13.13 -7.92
C TYR A 85 -6.68 12.66 -6.93
N LEU A 86 -6.28 12.04 -5.80
CA LEU A 86 -7.22 11.57 -4.79
C LEU A 86 -7.96 12.73 -4.10
N ALA A 87 -7.26 13.83 -3.81
CA ALA A 87 -7.91 15.04 -3.27
C ALA A 87 -8.98 15.57 -4.23
N GLN A 88 -8.69 15.61 -5.53
CA GLN A 88 -9.65 16.00 -6.56
C GLN A 88 -10.83 15.03 -6.66
N GLN A 89 -10.59 13.72 -6.69
CA GLN A 89 -11.65 12.71 -6.76
C GLN A 89 -12.58 12.76 -5.55
N MET A 90 -12.03 12.97 -4.35
CA MET A 90 -12.83 13.14 -3.12
C MET A 90 -13.49 14.51 -2.99
N GLY A 91 -13.11 15.50 -3.82
CA GLY A 91 -13.59 16.87 -3.69
C GLY A 91 -13.11 17.58 -2.42
N VAL A 92 -11.93 17.24 -1.90
CA VAL A 92 -11.37 17.79 -0.66
C VAL A 92 -10.11 18.63 -0.92
N PRO A 93 -9.76 19.59 -0.04
CA PRO A 93 -8.53 20.35 -0.17
C PRO A 93 -7.27 19.48 -0.11
N LEU A 94 -6.30 19.78 -0.99
CA LEU A 94 -4.91 19.33 -0.89
C LEU A 94 -4.11 20.42 -0.17
N ALA A 95 -3.50 20.08 0.96
CA ALA A 95 -2.77 21.03 1.81
C ALA A 95 -1.37 20.54 2.14
N GLN A 96 -0.43 21.47 2.29
CA GLN A 96 0.90 21.23 2.87
C GLN A 96 0.93 21.64 4.34
N GLY A 97 1.95 21.22 5.09
CA GLY A 97 2.09 21.58 6.51
C GLY A 97 2.04 23.09 6.77
N SER A 98 2.58 23.90 5.85
CA SER A 98 2.55 25.37 5.91
C SER A 98 1.16 25.99 5.82
N ASP A 99 0.20 25.26 5.24
CA ASP A 99 -1.19 25.72 5.09
C ASP A 99 -1.99 25.50 6.38
N LEU A 100 -1.43 24.74 7.33
CA LEU A 100 -2.06 24.36 8.57
C LEU A 100 -1.43 25.06 9.76
N VAL A 101 -2.21 25.23 10.82
CA VAL A 101 -1.75 25.78 12.10
C VAL A 101 -2.54 25.15 13.24
N VAL A 102 -1.85 24.84 14.33
CA VAL A 102 -2.50 24.45 15.58
C VAL A 102 -2.79 25.69 16.41
N LYS A 103 -4.03 25.83 16.86
CA LYS A 103 -4.47 26.90 17.77
C LYS A 103 -5.52 26.33 18.71
N ASP A 104 -5.34 26.58 20.02
CA ASP A 104 -6.21 26.09 21.09
C ASP A 104 -6.43 24.57 21.01
N ASP A 105 -5.37 23.83 20.67
CA ASP A 105 -5.37 22.38 20.46
C ASP A 105 -6.32 21.84 19.37
N PHE A 106 -6.73 22.71 18.45
CA PHE A 106 -7.40 22.35 17.20
C PHE A 106 -6.52 22.63 15.99
N VAL A 107 -6.69 21.84 14.93
CA VAL A 107 -6.02 22.05 13.65
C VAL A 107 -6.87 22.96 12.77
N TRP A 108 -6.25 23.98 12.20
CA TRP A 108 -6.88 24.95 11.32
C TRP A 108 -6.14 25.05 10.00
N MET A 109 -6.88 25.16 8.90
CA MET A 109 -6.36 25.47 7.58
C MET A 109 -6.48 26.96 7.31
N ARG A 110 -5.41 27.58 6.80
CA ARG A 110 -5.39 28.97 6.38
C ARG A 110 -6.13 29.12 5.06
N THR A 111 -7.13 29.99 5.02
CA THR A 111 -7.86 30.34 3.80
C THR A 111 -7.92 31.86 3.64
N THR A 112 -8.29 32.33 2.45
CA THR A 112 -8.50 33.77 2.20
C THR A 112 -9.65 34.36 3.02
N GLN A 113 -10.59 33.53 3.49
CA GLN A 113 -11.72 33.95 4.34
C GLN A 113 -11.43 33.79 5.84
N GLY A 114 -10.22 33.36 6.21
CA GLY A 114 -9.82 33.10 7.59
C GLY A 114 -9.50 31.63 7.85
N LEU A 115 -9.43 31.27 9.13
CA LEU A 115 -9.12 29.91 9.55
C LEU A 115 -10.35 29.00 9.43
N LYS A 116 -10.19 27.88 8.74
CA LYS A 116 -11.21 26.82 8.67
C LYS A 116 -10.74 25.61 9.49
N LYS A 117 -11.53 25.19 10.48
CA LYS A 117 -11.19 24.02 11.30
C LYS A 117 -11.05 22.77 10.42
N VAL A 118 -10.08 21.92 10.71
CA VAL A 118 -9.84 20.63 10.04
C VAL A 118 -10.15 19.52 11.03
N ASP A 119 -11.01 18.59 10.64
CA ASP A 119 -11.49 17.52 11.52
C ASP A 119 -10.85 16.17 11.17
N VAL A 120 -10.54 15.93 9.89
CA VAL A 120 -9.92 14.69 9.41
C VAL A 120 -8.80 15.01 8.42
N ILE A 121 -7.65 14.36 8.60
CA ILE A 121 -6.48 14.50 7.72
C ILE A 121 -6.14 13.13 7.15
N TYR A 122 -6.32 12.97 5.83
CA TYR A 122 -5.69 11.89 5.08
C TYR A 122 -4.23 12.28 4.83
N ARG A 123 -3.33 11.77 5.66
CA ARG A 123 -1.90 12.09 5.60
C ARG A 123 -1.20 11.26 4.53
N ARG A 124 -0.36 11.93 3.75
CA ARG A 124 0.56 11.33 2.77
C ARG A 124 2.01 11.64 3.11
N ILE A 125 2.28 11.77 4.41
CA ILE A 125 3.57 12.08 5.02
C ILE A 125 3.85 11.01 6.08
N ASP A 126 5.09 10.53 6.15
CA ASP A 126 5.53 9.57 7.16
C ASP A 126 5.51 10.18 8.57
N ASP A 127 5.29 9.32 9.58
CA ASP A 127 5.09 9.71 10.98
C ASP A 127 6.20 10.64 11.47
N GLU A 128 7.45 10.32 11.14
CA GLU A 128 8.61 11.08 11.63
C GLU A 128 8.67 12.54 11.14
N PHE A 129 7.94 12.87 10.08
CA PHE A 129 7.91 14.22 9.49
C PHE A 129 6.63 15.00 9.83
N MET A 130 5.62 14.39 10.44
CA MET A 130 4.28 14.98 10.56
C MET A 130 4.14 16.06 11.65
N ASP A 131 4.97 16.00 12.70
CA ASP A 131 4.92 16.94 13.83
C ASP A 131 6.33 17.17 14.41
N PRO A 132 6.94 18.34 14.19
CA PRO A 132 8.28 18.64 14.71
C PRO A 132 8.34 18.82 16.24
N GLU A 133 7.21 18.99 16.93
CA GLU A 133 7.19 19.03 18.40
C GLU A 133 7.35 17.62 19.01
N THR A 134 6.96 16.58 18.27
CA THR A 134 6.92 15.19 18.74
C THR A 134 8.01 14.31 18.12
N PHE A 135 8.30 14.49 16.83
CA PHE A 135 9.19 13.64 16.06
C PHE A 135 10.48 14.36 15.64
N ARG A 136 10.74 14.51 14.32
CA ARG A 136 11.92 15.21 13.81
C ARG A 136 11.73 16.72 13.89
N LYS A 137 12.48 17.37 14.79
CA LYS A 137 12.41 18.83 15.05
C LYS A 137 12.68 19.68 13.80
N GLU A 138 13.49 19.16 12.91
CA GLU A 138 13.95 19.79 11.67
C GLU A 138 12.94 19.61 10.52
N SER A 139 11.86 18.84 10.73
CA SER A 139 10.84 18.65 9.71
C SER A 139 10.14 19.96 9.38
N VAL A 140 10.11 20.28 8.08
CA VAL A 140 9.34 21.40 7.51
C VAL A 140 8.05 20.95 6.81
N LEU A 141 7.77 19.64 6.82
CA LEU A 141 6.64 19.05 6.09
C LEU A 141 5.37 18.95 6.95
N GLY A 142 5.56 18.80 8.26
CA GLY A 142 4.50 18.57 9.24
C GLY A 142 3.86 19.84 9.79
N VAL A 143 3.05 19.67 10.83
CA VAL A 143 2.37 20.75 11.54
C VAL A 143 2.75 20.68 13.03
N PRO A 144 3.43 21.69 13.59
CA PRO A 144 3.77 21.73 15.01
C PRO A 144 2.53 21.55 15.89
N GLY A 145 2.56 20.57 16.78
CA GLY A 145 1.49 20.27 17.73
C GLY A 145 0.39 19.37 17.20
N LEU A 146 0.51 18.83 15.98
CA LEU A 146 -0.49 17.94 15.39
C LEU A 146 -0.77 16.70 16.25
N MET A 147 0.27 16.08 16.82
CA MET A 147 0.09 14.90 17.66
C MET A 147 -0.62 15.22 18.97
N ARG A 148 -0.48 16.44 19.49
CA ARG A 148 -1.24 16.90 20.66
C ARG A 148 -2.73 16.97 20.34
N CYS A 149 -3.10 17.58 19.21
CA CYS A 149 -4.50 17.63 18.75
C CYS A 149 -5.07 16.23 18.54
N TYR A 150 -4.32 15.34 17.90
CA TYR A 150 -4.73 13.96 17.66
C TYR A 150 -4.96 13.20 18.97
N ARG A 151 -4.03 13.30 19.93
CA ARG A 151 -4.14 12.64 21.25
C ARG A 151 -5.32 13.14 22.09
N LEU A 152 -5.75 14.39 21.88
CA LEU A 152 -6.93 14.97 22.53
C LEU A 152 -8.24 14.59 21.83
N GLY A 153 -8.20 13.87 20.70
CA GLY A 153 -9.38 13.52 19.91
C GLY A 153 -9.93 14.68 19.09
N ASN A 154 -9.18 15.79 18.95
CA ASN A 154 -9.66 17.00 18.25
C ASN A 154 -9.51 16.93 16.72
N VAL A 155 -8.75 15.96 16.22
CA VAL A 155 -8.54 15.69 14.78
C VAL A 155 -8.28 14.20 14.59
N SER A 156 -8.78 13.63 13.51
CA SER A 156 -8.51 12.24 13.12
C SER A 156 -7.47 12.17 12.00
N LEU A 157 -6.59 11.16 12.07
CA LEU A 157 -5.51 10.97 11.11
C LEU A 157 -5.65 9.62 10.41
N ALA A 158 -5.61 9.63 9.08
CA ALA A 158 -5.64 8.44 8.26
C ALA A 158 -4.39 8.35 7.37
N ASN A 159 -3.60 7.28 7.40
CA ASN A 159 -3.66 6.20 8.39
C ASN A 159 -3.20 6.68 9.77
N ALA A 160 -3.57 5.97 10.83
CA ALA A 160 -3.14 6.32 12.18
C ALA A 160 -1.60 6.35 12.29
N PRO A 161 -1.01 7.22 13.14
CA PRO A 161 0.40 7.11 13.50
C PRO A 161 0.71 5.76 14.16
N GLY A 162 1.86 5.18 13.86
CA GLY A 162 2.33 3.92 14.46
C GLY A 162 1.91 2.64 13.73
N THR A 163 1.15 2.71 12.64
CA THR A 163 0.74 1.51 11.86
C THR A 163 1.93 0.74 11.27
N GLY A 164 3.10 1.37 11.19
CA GLY A 164 4.33 0.74 10.70
C GLY A 164 4.84 -0.45 11.52
N ILE A 165 4.33 -0.66 12.74
CA ILE A 165 4.59 -1.88 13.51
C ILE A 165 3.89 -3.10 12.88
N ALA A 166 2.69 -2.91 12.31
CA ALA A 166 1.88 -4.00 11.79
C ALA A 166 2.32 -4.46 10.40
N ASP A 167 2.98 -3.59 9.62
CA ASP A 167 3.58 -3.94 8.32
C ASP A 167 5.08 -4.27 8.39
N ASP A 168 5.61 -4.43 9.60
CA ASP A 168 7.00 -4.84 9.80
C ASP A 168 7.25 -6.29 9.34
N LYS A 169 8.41 -6.53 8.72
CA LYS A 169 8.74 -7.85 8.15
C LYS A 169 8.84 -8.95 9.20
N ALA A 170 9.16 -8.62 10.45
CA ALA A 170 9.14 -9.60 11.54
C ALA A 170 7.70 -9.94 11.95
N ILE A 171 6.82 -8.93 12.00
CA ILE A 171 5.39 -9.12 12.35
C ILE A 171 4.64 -9.87 11.26
N TYR A 172 5.00 -9.68 9.99
CA TYR A 172 4.45 -10.43 8.85
C TYR A 172 4.44 -11.95 9.07
N ALA A 173 5.48 -12.52 9.69
CA ALA A 173 5.54 -13.97 9.97
C ALA A 173 4.48 -14.44 10.99
N TYR A 174 3.94 -13.52 11.79
CA TYR A 174 2.93 -13.80 12.81
C TYR A 174 1.50 -13.52 12.34
N VAL A 175 1.27 -12.91 11.17
CA VAL A 175 -0.07 -12.57 10.67
C VAL A 175 -1.04 -13.77 10.68
N PRO A 176 -0.66 -15.00 10.27
CA PRO A 176 -1.52 -16.18 10.41
C PRO A 176 -1.98 -16.44 11.85
N LYS A 177 -1.06 -16.28 12.82
CA LYS A 177 -1.36 -16.45 14.25
C LYS A 177 -2.22 -15.30 14.78
N ILE A 178 -2.02 -14.08 14.28
CA ILE A 178 -2.84 -12.90 14.60
C ILE A 178 -4.28 -13.14 14.15
N ILE A 179 -4.50 -13.59 12.91
CA ILE A 179 -5.83 -13.96 12.38
C ILE A 179 -6.48 -14.99 13.29
N LYS A 180 -5.77 -16.09 13.59
CA LYS A 180 -6.30 -17.14 14.47
C LYS A 180 -6.62 -16.63 15.87
N TYR A 181 -5.78 -15.77 16.43
CA TYR A 181 -5.98 -15.27 17.79
C TYR A 181 -7.17 -14.32 17.91
N TYR A 182 -7.34 -13.39 16.96
CA TYR A 182 -8.38 -12.36 17.04
C TYR A 182 -9.72 -12.78 16.42
N LEU A 183 -9.70 -13.64 15.39
CA LEU A 183 -10.88 -14.05 14.65
C LEU A 183 -11.28 -15.51 14.89
N ASP A 184 -10.40 -16.33 15.49
CA ASP A 184 -10.54 -17.79 15.59
C ASP A 184 -10.69 -18.51 14.23
N GLU A 185 -10.28 -17.84 13.15
CA GLU A 185 -10.37 -18.34 11.77
C GLU A 185 -9.01 -18.81 11.24
N GLU A 186 -9.06 -19.65 10.20
CA GLU A 186 -7.87 -19.99 9.41
C GLU A 186 -7.66 -18.94 8.30
N PRO A 187 -6.42 -18.51 8.03
CA PRO A 187 -6.15 -17.55 6.96
C PRO A 187 -6.60 -18.06 5.60
N ILE A 188 -7.38 -17.25 4.88
CA ILE A 188 -7.84 -17.58 3.51
C ILE A 188 -6.69 -17.48 2.50
N ALA A 189 -5.85 -16.44 2.63
CA ALA A 189 -4.68 -16.24 1.79
C ALA A 189 -3.42 -16.69 2.52
N ASN A 190 -2.51 -17.35 1.81
CA ASN A 190 -1.29 -17.87 2.40
C ASN A 190 -0.26 -16.76 2.60
N ASN A 191 0.44 -16.76 3.73
CA ASN A 191 1.70 -16.06 3.83
C ASN A 191 2.81 -16.92 3.21
N VAL A 192 3.83 -16.26 2.68
CA VAL A 192 5.07 -16.91 2.30
C VAL A 192 5.72 -17.48 3.56
N PRO A 193 6.11 -18.77 3.58
CA PRO A 193 6.84 -19.34 4.70
C PRO A 193 8.05 -18.48 5.04
N THR A 194 8.07 -17.93 6.25
CA THR A 194 9.08 -16.94 6.66
C THR A 194 9.77 -17.42 7.91
N TYR A 195 11.08 -17.59 7.82
CA TYR A 195 11.95 -17.95 8.93
C TYR A 195 12.46 -16.68 9.61
N ILE A 196 12.30 -16.62 10.92
CA ILE A 196 12.73 -15.55 11.81
C ILE A 196 14.10 -15.93 12.37
N CYS A 197 15.15 -15.22 11.97
CA CYS A 197 16.51 -15.55 12.42
C CYS A 197 16.74 -15.28 13.93
N GLU A 198 15.84 -14.57 14.61
CA GLU A 198 15.84 -14.44 16.07
C GLU A 198 15.61 -15.78 16.79
N ASP A 199 14.79 -16.67 16.22
CA ASP A 199 14.63 -18.04 16.72
C ASP A 199 15.86 -18.89 16.37
N ASP A 200 16.42 -19.56 17.36
CA ASP A 200 17.67 -20.32 17.20
C ASP A 200 17.53 -21.48 16.21
N LYS A 201 16.39 -22.19 16.22
CA LYS A 201 16.17 -23.35 15.34
C LYS A 201 15.97 -22.89 13.90
N GLU A 202 15.17 -21.84 13.71
CA GLU A 202 14.94 -21.27 12.38
C GLU A 202 16.23 -20.66 11.83
N ARG A 203 17.03 -19.99 12.66
CA ARG A 203 18.35 -19.46 12.27
C ARG A 203 19.31 -20.55 11.82
N GLU A 204 19.40 -21.65 12.55
CA GLU A 204 20.24 -22.79 12.15
C GLU A 204 19.83 -23.33 10.78
N TYR A 205 18.52 -23.49 10.55
CA TYR A 205 18.00 -23.90 9.25
C TYR A 205 18.36 -22.90 8.14
N VAL A 206 18.20 -21.60 8.39
CA VAL A 206 18.54 -20.55 7.43
C VAL A 206 20.01 -20.60 7.07
N LEU A 207 20.90 -20.62 8.06
CA LEU A 207 22.35 -20.66 7.87
C LEU A 207 22.80 -21.91 7.10
N ALA A 208 22.14 -23.05 7.31
CA ALA A 208 22.41 -24.29 6.59
C ALA A 208 21.90 -24.30 5.14
N ASN A 209 20.95 -23.43 4.78
CA ASN A 209 20.26 -23.43 3.48
C ASN A 209 20.29 -22.07 2.76
N LEU A 210 21.30 -21.22 3.05
CA LEU A 210 21.43 -19.89 2.46
C LEU A 210 21.46 -19.88 0.93
N ASP A 211 21.90 -20.97 0.29
CA ASP A 211 21.95 -21.14 -1.16
C ASP A 211 20.57 -21.36 -1.80
N LYS A 212 19.54 -21.66 -1.00
CA LYS A 212 18.16 -21.94 -1.47
C LYS A 212 17.16 -20.85 -1.09
N LEU A 213 17.52 -20.02 -0.11
CA LEU A 213 16.64 -19.03 0.49
C LEU A 213 16.93 -17.62 -0.04
N VAL A 214 15.95 -16.73 0.12
CA VAL A 214 16.10 -15.29 -0.03
C VAL A 214 16.14 -14.68 1.36
N VAL A 215 17.27 -14.10 1.76
CA VAL A 215 17.42 -13.41 3.05
C VAL A 215 17.16 -11.92 2.85
N LYS A 216 16.38 -11.32 3.76
CA LYS A 216 16.05 -9.89 3.73
C LYS A 216 16.31 -9.26 5.10
N ALA A 217 16.93 -8.09 5.10
CA ALA A 217 17.00 -7.27 6.31
C ALA A 217 15.61 -6.71 6.67
N VAL A 218 15.25 -6.71 7.96
CA VAL A 218 13.95 -6.26 8.47
C VAL A 218 13.78 -4.75 8.29
N ASN A 219 14.80 -3.97 8.68
CA ASN A 219 14.74 -2.50 8.76
C ASN A 219 15.04 -1.74 7.45
N LEU A 220 15.28 -2.43 6.33
CA LEU A 220 15.66 -1.79 5.06
C LEU A 220 14.56 -1.89 4.00
N SER A 221 14.36 -0.82 3.24
CA SER A 221 13.42 -0.73 2.11
C SER A 221 14.17 -0.78 0.76
N GLY A 222 13.45 -1.10 -0.33
CA GLY A 222 13.96 -0.91 -1.69
C GLY A 222 14.98 -1.93 -2.22
N GLY A 223 15.10 -3.11 -1.63
CA GLY A 223 15.97 -4.20 -2.13
C GLY A 223 17.43 -4.13 -1.66
N TYR A 224 17.81 -3.11 -0.88
CA TYR A 224 19.08 -3.07 -0.16
C TYR A 224 19.05 -4.05 1.03
N GLY A 225 20.16 -4.75 1.28
CA GLY A 225 20.25 -5.76 2.35
C GLY A 225 19.51 -7.07 2.05
N MET A 226 19.57 -7.55 0.80
CA MET A 226 18.94 -8.79 0.35
C MET A 226 19.96 -9.74 -0.28
N LEU A 227 19.93 -11.02 0.12
CA LEU A 227 20.68 -12.11 -0.51
C LEU A 227 19.70 -12.99 -1.28
N ILE A 228 19.92 -13.20 -2.57
CA ILE A 228 19.18 -14.20 -3.35
C ILE A 228 20.05 -15.45 -3.43
N GLY A 229 19.85 -16.40 -2.52
CA GLY A 229 20.65 -17.62 -2.37
C GLY A 229 21.01 -18.28 -3.69
N PRO A 230 20.02 -18.66 -4.54
CA PRO A 230 20.28 -19.37 -5.79
C PRO A 230 21.07 -18.58 -6.85
N LYS A 231 21.17 -17.25 -6.70
CA LYS A 231 21.90 -16.35 -7.61
C LYS A 231 23.13 -15.71 -6.97
N SER A 232 23.46 -16.09 -5.73
CA SER A 232 24.56 -15.53 -4.96
C SER A 232 25.81 -16.42 -5.03
N THR A 233 26.96 -15.78 -4.83
CA THR A 233 28.25 -16.44 -4.68
C THR A 233 28.42 -16.99 -3.27
N LYS A 234 29.33 -17.96 -3.11
CA LYS A 234 29.68 -18.49 -1.78
C LYS A 234 30.30 -17.44 -0.84
N ALA A 235 30.95 -16.42 -1.39
CA ALA A 235 31.50 -15.31 -0.61
C ALA A 235 30.37 -14.45 0.00
N GLU A 236 29.38 -14.07 -0.80
CA GLU A 236 28.21 -13.32 -0.34
C GLU A 236 27.40 -14.11 0.70
N GLN A 237 27.24 -15.43 0.50
CA GLN A 237 26.59 -16.31 1.47
C GLN A 237 27.33 -16.30 2.83
N LYS A 238 28.67 -16.33 2.81
CA LYS A 238 29.48 -16.29 4.05
C LYS A 238 29.37 -14.94 4.75
N GLU A 239 29.36 -13.85 3.99
CA GLU A 239 29.16 -12.49 4.53
C GLU A 239 27.79 -12.38 5.21
N PHE A 240 26.71 -12.76 4.53
CA PHE A 240 25.37 -12.75 5.11
C PHE A 240 25.24 -13.68 6.31
N ALA A 241 25.89 -14.85 6.30
CA ALA A 241 25.92 -15.73 7.46
C ALA A 241 26.53 -15.06 8.69
N ALA A 242 27.60 -14.27 8.52
CA ALA A 242 28.22 -13.52 9.61
C ALA A 242 27.30 -12.38 10.10
N LEU A 243 26.66 -11.66 9.18
CA LEU A 243 25.69 -10.60 9.51
C LEU A 243 24.50 -11.13 10.31
N ILE A 244 23.91 -12.25 9.87
CA ILE A 244 22.79 -12.91 10.57
C ILE A 244 23.21 -13.34 11.97
N LYS A 245 24.39 -13.93 12.13
CA LYS A 245 24.90 -14.34 13.46
C LYS A 245 25.14 -13.16 14.39
N ALA A 246 25.62 -12.04 13.84
CA ALA A 246 25.91 -10.85 14.63
C ALA A 246 24.63 -10.15 15.12
N LYS A 247 23.59 -10.08 14.29
CA LYS A 247 22.32 -9.42 14.61
C LYS A 247 21.12 -10.22 14.07
N PRO A 248 20.78 -11.36 14.70
CA PRO A 248 19.76 -12.27 14.17
C PRO A 248 18.39 -11.63 13.98
N ARG A 249 17.98 -10.76 14.91
CA ARG A 249 16.71 -10.03 14.86
C ARG A 249 16.55 -9.12 13.63
N ASP A 250 17.65 -8.69 13.01
CA ASP A 250 17.61 -7.80 11.85
C ASP A 250 17.34 -8.55 10.53
N TYR A 251 17.19 -9.88 10.54
CA TYR A 251 17.06 -10.69 9.33
C TYR A 251 15.90 -11.68 9.38
N ILE A 252 15.24 -11.85 8.23
CA ILE A 252 14.31 -12.94 7.93
C ILE A 252 14.77 -13.68 6.66
N ALA A 253 14.30 -14.91 6.48
CA ALA A 253 14.53 -15.65 5.24
C ALA A 253 13.24 -16.28 4.72
N GLN A 254 13.12 -16.35 3.40
CA GLN A 254 11.96 -16.91 2.70
C GLN A 254 12.43 -17.86 1.59
N PRO A 255 11.64 -18.86 1.20
CA PRO A 255 11.94 -19.65 0.02
C PRO A 255 11.89 -18.78 -1.24
N THR A 256 12.64 -19.19 -2.27
CA THR A 256 12.55 -18.52 -3.57
C THR A 256 11.19 -18.84 -4.20
N LEU A 257 10.34 -17.83 -4.35
CA LEU A 257 9.03 -18.00 -4.97
C LEU A 257 9.11 -17.95 -6.49
N SER A 258 8.35 -18.83 -7.13
CA SER A 258 8.12 -18.78 -8.58
C SER A 258 6.89 -17.90 -8.87
N LEU A 259 7.12 -16.60 -9.07
CA LEU A 259 6.05 -15.67 -9.42
C LEU A 259 5.33 -16.09 -10.71
N SER A 260 4.00 -15.89 -10.74
CA SER A 260 3.20 -16.12 -11.93
C SER A 260 3.66 -15.20 -13.08
N ARG A 261 3.36 -15.60 -14.33
CA ARG A 261 3.72 -14.85 -15.52
C ARG A 261 2.48 -14.46 -16.31
N ALA A 262 2.39 -13.20 -16.72
CA ALA A 262 1.33 -12.70 -17.58
C ALA A 262 1.86 -12.36 -18.99
N PRO A 263 1.07 -12.58 -20.06
CA PRO A 263 1.42 -12.15 -21.40
C PRO A 263 1.72 -10.65 -21.46
N THR A 264 2.88 -10.30 -22.01
CA THR A 264 3.36 -8.91 -22.08
C THR A 264 3.99 -8.67 -23.45
N LEU A 265 3.56 -7.60 -24.11
CA LEU A 265 4.15 -7.15 -25.37
C LEU A 265 5.54 -6.58 -25.11
N VAL A 266 6.57 -7.19 -25.68
CA VAL A 266 7.98 -6.75 -25.59
C VAL A 266 8.52 -6.63 -27.01
N GLY A 267 8.80 -5.40 -27.44
CA GLY A 267 9.05 -5.12 -28.85
C GLY A 267 7.85 -5.56 -29.70
N ASN A 268 8.07 -6.48 -30.64
CA ASN A 268 7.04 -7.00 -31.54
C ASN A 268 6.54 -8.41 -31.16
N ALA A 269 6.87 -8.91 -29.97
CA ALA A 269 6.51 -10.26 -29.53
C ALA A 269 5.75 -10.26 -28.20
N ILE A 270 4.86 -11.22 -28.02
CA ILE A 270 4.19 -11.48 -26.74
C ILE A 270 4.98 -12.53 -25.98
N GLU A 271 5.48 -12.16 -24.81
CA GLU A 271 6.20 -13.08 -23.92
C GLU A 271 5.63 -13.04 -22.50
N GLY A 272 5.71 -14.17 -21.79
CA GLY A 272 5.39 -14.20 -20.37
C GLY A 272 6.39 -13.35 -19.56
N ARG A 273 5.90 -12.46 -18.70
CA ARG A 273 6.71 -11.70 -17.73
C ARG A 273 6.15 -11.87 -16.33
N HIS A 274 7.04 -11.90 -15.34
CA HIS A 274 6.62 -12.08 -13.95
C HIS A 274 5.78 -10.88 -13.49
N VAL A 275 4.72 -11.18 -12.75
CA VAL A 275 3.80 -10.18 -12.22
C VAL A 275 3.57 -10.37 -10.73
N ASP A 276 3.19 -9.28 -10.07
CA ASP A 276 2.55 -9.31 -8.76
C ASP A 276 1.28 -8.47 -8.78
N PHE A 277 0.47 -8.62 -7.73
CA PHE A 277 -0.82 -7.96 -7.61
C PHE A 277 -0.94 -7.30 -6.24
N ARG A 278 -1.29 -6.02 -6.24
CA ARG A 278 -1.57 -5.23 -5.04
C ARG A 278 -3.04 -4.81 -5.02
N PRO A 279 -3.91 -5.51 -4.26
CA PRO A 279 -5.26 -5.02 -3.98
C PRO A 279 -5.23 -3.86 -2.98
N TYR A 280 -6.32 -3.10 -2.92
CA TYR A 280 -6.49 -1.99 -1.98
C TYR A 280 -7.78 -2.20 -1.20
N SER A 281 -7.67 -2.19 0.14
CA SER A 281 -8.79 -2.28 1.06
C SER A 281 -8.87 -1.03 1.91
N LEU A 282 -10.09 -0.53 2.10
CA LEU A 282 -10.44 0.59 2.96
C LEU A 282 -11.19 0.03 4.17
N TYR A 283 -10.80 0.48 5.36
CA TYR A 283 -11.41 0.07 6.62
C TYR A 283 -12.05 1.28 7.27
N GLY A 284 -13.37 1.40 7.14
CA GLY A 284 -14.20 2.44 7.75
C GLY A 284 -15.33 1.81 8.54
N GLU A 285 -16.56 2.30 8.32
CA GLU A 285 -17.77 1.67 8.86
C GLU A 285 -17.90 0.22 8.40
N GLU A 286 -17.56 -0.01 7.13
CA GLU A 286 -17.46 -1.32 6.50
C GLU A 286 -16.08 -1.49 5.86
N ILE A 287 -15.73 -2.75 5.56
CA ILE A 287 -14.53 -3.07 4.80
C ILE A 287 -14.86 -3.04 3.30
N PHE A 288 -14.25 -2.12 2.57
CA PHE A 288 -14.36 -2.07 1.11
C PHE A 288 -13.06 -2.51 0.46
N THR A 289 -13.09 -3.58 -0.34
CA THR A 289 -11.97 -3.97 -1.19
C THR A 289 -12.30 -3.65 -2.65
N LEU A 290 -11.43 -2.88 -3.29
CA LEU A 290 -11.59 -2.52 -4.70
C LEU A 290 -11.64 -3.79 -5.57
N PRO A 291 -12.62 -3.96 -6.47
CA PRO A 291 -12.66 -5.07 -7.43
C PRO A 291 -11.67 -4.84 -8.58
N GLY A 292 -10.39 -4.83 -8.22
CA GLY A 292 -9.25 -4.51 -9.06
C GLY A 292 -8.00 -4.32 -8.20
N GLY A 293 -6.99 -3.70 -8.78
CA GLY A 293 -5.76 -3.39 -8.06
C GLY A 293 -4.61 -3.17 -9.02
N LEU A 294 -3.45 -2.88 -8.45
CA LEU A 294 -2.25 -2.59 -9.21
C LEU A 294 -1.52 -3.91 -9.52
N THR A 295 -1.55 -4.33 -10.79
CA THR A 295 -0.64 -5.36 -11.27
C THR A 295 0.64 -4.71 -11.75
N ARG A 296 1.79 -5.14 -11.20
CA ARG A 296 3.11 -4.70 -11.67
C ARG A 296 3.75 -5.82 -12.49
N VAL A 297 4.57 -5.44 -13.46
CA VAL A 297 5.23 -6.40 -14.38
C VAL A 297 6.74 -6.15 -14.45
N ALA A 298 7.51 -7.22 -14.27
CA ALA A 298 8.96 -7.20 -14.46
C ALA A 298 9.29 -7.29 -15.96
N LEU A 299 9.52 -6.15 -16.62
CA LEU A 299 9.70 -6.09 -18.08
C LEU A 299 10.98 -6.81 -18.56
N LYS A 300 12.05 -6.76 -17.77
CA LYS A 300 13.32 -7.44 -18.08
C LYS A 300 13.16 -8.96 -18.01
N LYS A 301 13.56 -9.66 -19.08
CA LYS A 301 13.47 -11.12 -19.17
C LYS A 301 14.19 -11.79 -17.99
N GLY A 302 13.50 -12.70 -17.30
CA GLY A 302 14.03 -13.45 -16.15
C GLY A 302 14.20 -12.64 -14.85
N SER A 303 13.82 -11.36 -14.85
CA SER A 303 13.79 -10.53 -13.65
C SER A 303 12.56 -10.85 -12.79
N LEU A 304 12.74 -10.84 -11.47
CA LEU A 304 11.65 -10.85 -10.48
C LEU A 304 11.40 -9.45 -9.91
N VAL A 305 12.18 -8.46 -10.34
CA VAL A 305 12.08 -7.08 -9.89
C VAL A 305 10.94 -6.39 -10.65
N VAL A 306 9.84 -6.14 -9.94
CA VAL A 306 8.63 -5.48 -10.46
C VAL A 306 8.53 -4.00 -10.04
N ASN A 307 9.50 -3.48 -9.28
CA ASN A 307 9.48 -2.10 -8.80
C ASN A 307 9.59 -1.09 -9.97
N SER A 308 8.67 -0.13 -10.02
CA SER A 308 8.60 0.90 -11.06
C SER A 308 9.86 1.76 -11.13
N SER A 309 10.52 2.05 -9.99
CA SER A 309 11.78 2.79 -9.95
C SER A 309 12.96 2.03 -10.60
N GLN A 310 12.80 0.74 -10.89
CA GLN A 310 13.82 -0.13 -11.50
C GLN A 310 13.36 -0.71 -12.85
N GLY A 311 12.43 -0.02 -13.54
CA GLY A 311 11.97 -0.39 -14.88
C GLY A 311 10.81 -1.40 -14.90
N GLY A 312 10.06 -1.53 -13.80
CA GLY A 312 8.79 -2.25 -13.75
C GLY A 312 7.65 -1.45 -14.41
N GLY A 313 6.82 -2.13 -15.20
CA GLY A 313 5.59 -1.54 -15.76
C GLY A 313 4.37 -1.84 -14.90
N SER A 314 3.21 -1.26 -15.26
CA SER A 314 1.92 -1.62 -14.69
C SER A 314 0.97 -2.21 -15.74
N LYS A 315 0.01 -3.00 -15.28
CA LYS A 315 -1.11 -3.53 -16.07
C LYS A 315 -2.41 -3.22 -15.35
N ASP A 316 -3.49 -3.06 -16.11
CA ASP A 316 -4.83 -3.03 -15.56
C ASP A 316 -5.22 -4.45 -15.10
N THR A 317 -5.95 -4.52 -13.99
CA THR A 317 -6.44 -5.78 -13.40
C THR A 317 -7.95 -5.83 -13.50
N TRP A 318 -8.47 -6.77 -14.30
CA TRP A 318 -9.90 -6.91 -14.52
C TRP A 318 -10.48 -7.96 -13.59
N VAL A 319 -11.33 -7.52 -12.65
CA VAL A 319 -12.25 -8.40 -11.94
C VAL A 319 -13.56 -8.41 -12.70
N LEU A 320 -14.01 -9.58 -13.10
CA LEU A 320 -15.24 -9.75 -13.87
C LEU A 320 -16.44 -9.73 -12.92
N GLY A 321 -17.56 -9.15 -13.36
CA GLY A 321 -18.83 -9.29 -12.68
C GLY A 321 -19.44 -10.67 -12.92
N ASP A 322 -20.37 -11.07 -12.06
CA ASP A 322 -21.13 -12.29 -12.27
C ASP A 322 -22.04 -12.17 -13.49
N ASP A 323 -22.36 -13.30 -14.14
CA ASP A 323 -23.24 -13.31 -15.30
C ASP A 323 -24.71 -12.98 -14.98
N THR A 324 -25.07 -12.88 -13.70
CA THR A 324 -26.44 -12.69 -13.21
C THR A 324 -26.77 -11.24 -12.88
N THR A 325 -26.93 -10.40 -13.90
CA THR A 325 -27.91 -9.30 -13.91
C THR A 325 -28.18 -8.88 -15.35
N VAL A 326 -29.22 -9.46 -15.95
CA VAL A 326 -29.94 -8.79 -17.03
C VAL A 326 -30.63 -7.60 -16.36
N VAL A 327 -30.16 -6.39 -16.63
CA VAL A 327 -30.93 -5.20 -16.31
C VAL A 327 -32.08 -5.16 -17.31
N GLU A 328 -33.25 -5.67 -16.92
CA GLU A 328 -34.51 -5.34 -17.61
C GLU A 328 -34.80 -3.85 -17.36
N GLY A 329 -34.17 -3.00 -18.15
CA GLY A 329 -34.49 -1.58 -18.24
C GLY A 329 -35.32 -1.34 -19.49
N GLY A 330 -36.63 -1.62 -19.41
CA GLY A 330 -37.57 -1.37 -20.49
C GLY A 330 -38.96 -1.04 -19.96
N ALA A 331 -39.22 0.25 -19.76
CA ALA A 331 -40.52 0.86 -20.08
C ALA A 331 -40.36 2.38 -20.08
N ASN A 332 -40.32 2.94 -21.29
CA ASN A 332 -40.60 4.34 -21.54
C ASN A 332 -42.01 4.67 -21.02
N ALA A 333 -42.13 5.78 -20.31
CA ALA A 333 -43.40 6.48 -20.13
C ALA A 333 -43.40 7.68 -21.09
N GLU A 334 -44.31 7.65 -22.07
CA GLU A 334 -44.96 8.87 -22.58
C GLU A 334 -45.95 9.39 -21.55
#